data_AF-A0A1J4ZYC1-F1
#
_entry.id   AF-A0A1J4ZYC1-F1
#
_cell.length_a   1.000
_cell.length_b   1.000
_cell.length_c   1.000
_cell.angle_alpha   90.00
_cell.angle_beta   90.00
_cell.angle_gamma   90.00
#
_symmetry.space_group_name_H-M   'P 1'
#
loop_
_entity.id
_entity.type
_entity.pdbx_description
1 polymer ?
#
loop_
_entity_poly.entity_id
_entity_poly.type
_entity_poly.pdbx_seq_one_letter_code
_entity_poly.pdbx_strand_id
1 'polypeptide(L)'
;FLPRLVDGLFSLSFLLRGRVSAATAAAAELDYYEMFKEEPKYVYYGRVARQNGWTVLQYWFFYCFNNWRSGFHGVNDHESDWEMIAIYLYEDGGLLIPEWVAYASHDFKGDDLRRRWDDNGQLEKNEKYHPVIYPGAGSHASYFRPGEYQAEFNLPLPSWFSGLVRTWNKFWTETLGQPAGNPFRIPFVDFARGDGLRIGPGGPQAWSPVLVDESTPWASQYRGLWGLFARDPISGENAPAGPMYNRDGSPRSSWYDPLGFAGLDKVPPPPQALELLRSNCDKVVHRQEELEQRISEKAGELQSLGIEMKGMEGNPHLAKQHAALGKTLSALADEVKGLRRERSENTALLQGLTQQLERLNAGEQDDPRAHIRHLAEPDKPTQAFRFDRAAETWAAISLSLLLFAIAVLIFLAPHYVWAGLTIIFLLFLVAESILRGAFVQTIARITLILAMVAALILFFHFWKWIIVAALLTTGAFLMFQRLRELTG
;
A
#
# COMPACT_ATOMS: atom_id res chain seq x y z
N PHE A 1 -15.23 -17.77 2.53
CA PHE A 1 -14.79 -18.95 3.31
C PHE A 1 -13.34 -18.92 3.82
N LEU A 2 -12.29 -18.83 2.97
CA LEU A 2 -10.89 -18.75 3.45
C LEU A 2 -10.65 -17.59 4.47
N PRO A 3 -11.20 -16.37 4.26
CA PRO A 3 -11.13 -15.30 5.26
C PRO A 3 -11.75 -15.69 6.61
N ARG A 4 -12.89 -16.42 6.61
CA ARG A 4 -13.58 -16.82 7.84
C ARG A 4 -12.84 -17.88 8.65
N LEU A 5 -12.09 -18.75 7.98
CA LEU A 5 -11.26 -19.76 8.67
C LEU A 5 -10.03 -19.08 9.30
N VAL A 6 -9.50 -18.05 8.64
CA VAL A 6 -8.51 -17.13 9.22
C VAL A 6 -9.11 -16.32 10.36
N ASP A 7 -10.32 -15.78 10.24
CA ASP A 7 -11.04 -15.06 11.32
C ASP A 7 -11.31 -15.98 12.51
N GLY A 8 -11.66 -17.24 12.26
CA GLY A 8 -11.85 -18.26 13.31
C GLY A 8 -10.54 -18.62 14.02
N LEU A 9 -9.45 -18.85 13.27
CA LEU A 9 -8.12 -19.06 13.84
C LEU A 9 -7.61 -17.83 14.59
N PHE A 10 -7.92 -16.62 14.11
CA PHE A 10 -7.62 -15.37 14.76
C PHE A 10 -8.47 -15.14 16.01
N SER A 11 -9.75 -15.52 15.97
CA SER A 11 -10.64 -15.50 17.14
C SER A 11 -10.14 -16.46 18.22
N LEU A 12 -9.61 -17.62 17.83
CA LEU A 12 -8.87 -18.53 18.70
C LEU A 12 -7.55 -17.90 19.20
N SER A 13 -6.87 -17.10 18.38
CA SER A 13 -5.69 -16.34 18.83
C SER A 13 -6.03 -15.32 19.92
N PHE A 14 -7.27 -14.78 19.98
CA PHE A 14 -7.70 -13.95 21.10
C PHE A 14 -7.78 -14.69 22.43
N LEU A 15 -7.84 -16.03 22.45
CA LEU A 15 -7.76 -16.83 23.69
C LEU A 15 -6.31 -16.96 24.18
N LEU A 16 -5.32 -16.78 23.30
CA LEU A 16 -3.90 -16.90 23.59
C LEU A 16 -3.20 -15.54 23.75
N ARG A 17 -3.81 -14.44 23.28
CA ARG A 17 -3.32 -13.07 23.46
C ARG A 17 -3.55 -12.59 24.88
N GLY A 18 -2.60 -11.80 25.41
CA GLY A 18 -2.87 -10.95 26.55
C GLY A 18 -4.05 -10.03 26.22
N ARG A 19 -4.94 -9.79 27.18
CA ARG A 19 -6.10 -8.90 27.01
C ARG A 19 -5.98 -7.79 28.02
N VAL A 20 -6.25 -6.55 27.61
CA VAL A 20 -6.76 -5.57 28.57
C VAL A 20 -8.08 -6.13 29.10
N SER A 21 -8.21 -6.28 30.41
CA SER A 21 -9.43 -6.86 30.98
C SER A 21 -10.60 -5.92 30.74
N ALA A 22 -11.81 -6.44 30.48
CA ALA A 22 -13.01 -5.62 30.32
C ALA A 22 -13.25 -4.72 31.56
N ALA A 23 -12.84 -5.17 32.74
CA ALA A 23 -12.87 -4.38 33.96
C ALA A 23 -11.89 -3.19 33.93
N THR A 24 -10.70 -3.38 33.35
CA THR A 24 -9.71 -2.30 33.16
C THR A 24 -10.21 -1.26 32.17
N ALA A 25 -10.78 -1.69 31.03
CA ALA A 25 -11.37 -0.80 30.05
C ALA A 25 -12.53 0.03 30.67
N ALA A 26 -13.43 -0.62 31.41
CA ALA A 26 -14.53 0.05 32.09
C ALA A 26 -14.04 1.02 33.18
N ALA A 27 -12.99 0.65 33.93
CA ALA A 27 -12.40 1.55 34.92
C ALA A 27 -11.76 2.79 34.26
N ALA A 28 -11.03 2.61 33.16
CA ALA A 28 -10.44 3.72 32.41
C ALA A 28 -11.51 4.67 31.84
N GLU A 29 -12.64 4.14 31.36
CA GLU A 29 -13.78 4.93 30.90
C GLU A 29 -14.42 5.75 32.04
N LEU A 30 -14.58 5.16 33.22
CA LEU A 30 -15.08 5.85 34.41
C LEU A 30 -14.12 6.95 34.88
N ASP A 31 -12.83 6.67 34.97
CA ASP A 31 -11.81 7.64 35.37
C ASP A 31 -11.75 8.82 34.39
N TYR A 32 -11.84 8.54 33.08
CA TYR A 32 -11.96 9.59 32.06
C TYR A 32 -13.22 10.43 32.26
N TYR A 33 -14.37 9.80 32.49
CA TYR A 33 -15.63 10.49 32.68
C TYR A 33 -15.62 11.41 33.90
N GLU A 34 -15.05 10.96 35.03
CA GLU A 34 -14.90 11.80 36.22
C GLU A 34 -13.92 12.95 35.99
N MET A 35 -12.75 12.69 35.38
CA MET A 35 -11.79 13.75 35.01
C MET A 35 -12.44 14.79 34.08
N PHE A 36 -13.21 14.34 33.10
CA PHE A 36 -13.86 15.22 32.13
C PHE A 36 -15.02 16.02 32.74
N LYS A 37 -15.74 15.47 33.73
CA LYS A 37 -16.76 16.23 34.49
C LYS A 37 -16.16 17.40 35.26
N GLU A 38 -15.00 17.20 35.87
CA GLU A 38 -14.33 18.24 36.65
C GLU A 38 -13.80 19.36 35.75
N GLU A 39 -13.18 19.01 34.62
CA GLU A 39 -12.59 19.98 33.70
C GLU A 39 -12.78 19.57 32.22
N PRO A 40 -13.92 19.94 31.59
CA PRO A 40 -14.21 19.54 30.22
C PRO A 40 -13.31 20.30 29.24
N LYS A 41 -12.19 19.68 28.86
CA LYS A 41 -11.22 20.21 27.91
C LYS A 41 -11.05 19.30 26.70
N TYR A 42 -11.08 19.92 25.53
CA TYR A 42 -10.74 19.27 24.26
C TYR A 42 -9.41 19.82 23.79
N VAL A 43 -8.33 19.05 23.97
CA VAL A 43 -6.96 19.52 23.73
C VAL A 43 -6.44 18.99 22.39
N TYR A 44 -5.76 19.84 21.65
CA TYR A 44 -4.82 19.39 20.62
C TYR A 44 -3.44 19.95 20.93
N TYR A 45 -2.40 19.23 20.49
CA TYR A 45 -1.02 19.65 20.62
C TYR A 45 -0.47 20.07 19.28
N GLY A 46 -0.10 21.35 19.15
CA GLY A 46 0.40 21.94 17.91
C GLY A 46 1.92 22.01 17.87
N ARG A 47 2.52 21.51 16.79
CA ARG A 47 3.95 21.66 16.48
C ARG A 47 4.12 22.31 15.12
N VAL A 48 5.10 23.20 14.99
CA VAL A 48 5.50 23.79 13.71
C VAL A 48 6.89 23.30 13.34
N ALA A 49 7.03 22.67 12.18
CA ALA A 49 8.31 22.29 11.60
C ALA A 49 8.55 23.05 10.29
N ARG A 50 9.81 23.34 9.96
CA ARG A 50 10.20 23.95 8.68
C ARG A 50 11.29 23.11 8.03
N GLN A 51 11.06 22.68 6.79
CA GLN A 51 11.96 21.77 6.08
C GLN A 51 11.82 21.97 4.57
N ASN A 52 12.93 22.09 3.83
CA ASN A 52 12.97 22.18 2.36
C ASN A 52 11.95 23.17 1.76
N GLY A 53 11.80 24.35 2.37
CA GLY A 53 10.86 25.39 1.93
C GLY A 53 9.40 25.20 2.33
N TRP A 54 9.06 24.07 2.97
CA TRP A 54 7.75 23.82 3.56
C TRP A 54 7.68 24.30 5.02
N THR A 55 6.56 24.90 5.39
CA THR A 55 6.12 25.04 6.79
C THR A 55 5.07 23.97 7.06
N VAL A 56 5.33 23.09 8.03
CA VAL A 56 4.45 21.98 8.39
C VAL A 56 3.81 22.26 9.74
N LEU A 57 2.49 22.35 9.77
CA LEU A 57 1.70 22.44 11.00
C LEU A 57 1.21 21.05 11.37
N GLN A 58 1.73 20.50 12.46
CA GLN A 58 1.30 19.21 12.99
C GLN A 58 0.35 19.42 14.16
N TYR A 59 -0.76 18.69 14.14
CA TYR A 59 -1.74 18.68 15.21
C TYR A 59 -1.83 17.25 15.72
N TRP A 60 -1.57 17.08 17.01
CA TRP A 60 -1.63 15.79 17.70
C TRP A 60 -2.83 15.75 18.63
N PHE A 61 -3.49 14.60 18.68
CA PHE A 61 -4.68 14.35 19.47
C PHE A 61 -4.40 13.20 20.43
N PHE A 62 -4.66 13.43 21.71
CA PHE A 62 -4.52 12.41 22.73
C PHE A 62 -5.90 11.89 23.13
N TYR A 63 -6.07 10.58 23.04
CA TYR A 63 -7.24 9.88 23.55
C TYR A 63 -6.82 9.11 24.80
N CYS A 64 -7.63 9.08 25.84
CA CYS A 64 -7.27 8.38 27.08
C CYS A 64 -7.36 6.85 26.94
N PHE A 65 -8.16 6.36 26.00
CA PHE A 65 -8.36 4.92 25.80
C PHE A 65 -8.83 4.61 24.39
N ASN A 66 -8.23 3.59 23.77
CA ASN A 66 -8.66 2.97 22.52
C ASN A 66 -9.45 1.71 22.85
N ASN A 67 -10.75 1.73 22.57
CA ASN A 67 -11.66 0.60 22.78
C ASN A 67 -12.07 -0.07 21.46
N TRP A 68 -11.19 -0.08 20.46
CA TRP A 68 -11.56 -0.53 19.11
C TRP A 68 -12.08 -1.97 19.12
N ARG A 69 -11.46 -2.89 19.86
CA ARG A 69 -11.92 -4.27 20.00
C ARG A 69 -13.21 -4.37 20.80
N SER A 70 -13.22 -3.83 22.01
CA SER A 70 -14.32 -4.01 22.98
C SER A 70 -15.59 -3.24 22.59
N GLY A 71 -15.44 -2.05 22.00
CA GLY A 71 -16.55 -1.17 21.60
C GLY A 71 -16.97 -1.31 20.14
N PHE A 72 -16.05 -1.65 19.24
CA PHE A 72 -16.28 -1.57 17.79
C PHE A 72 -15.80 -2.80 17.00
N HIS A 73 -15.55 -3.93 17.67
CA HIS A 73 -15.15 -5.20 17.06
C HIS A 73 -13.87 -5.13 16.20
N GLY A 74 -13.02 -4.16 16.46
CA GLY A 74 -11.72 -3.97 15.85
C GLY A 74 -10.63 -4.86 16.43
N VAL A 75 -9.38 -4.43 16.24
CA VAL A 75 -8.20 -5.26 16.47
C VAL A 75 -7.84 -5.39 17.95
N ASN A 76 -7.87 -4.28 18.68
CA ASN A 76 -7.22 -4.14 19.97
C ASN A 76 -7.96 -3.20 20.93
N ASP A 77 -7.69 -3.36 22.22
CA ASP A 77 -7.93 -2.34 23.24
C ASP A 77 -6.58 -1.91 23.82
N HIS A 78 -6.40 -0.62 24.10
CA HIS A 78 -5.24 -0.13 24.87
C HIS A 78 -5.50 1.20 25.56
N GLU A 79 -4.81 1.38 26.68
CA GLU A 79 -4.71 2.68 27.32
C GLU A 79 -3.97 3.66 26.42
N SER A 80 -4.51 4.87 26.36
CA SER A 80 -4.09 5.99 25.54
C SER A 80 -4.09 5.76 24.03
N ASP A 81 -4.21 6.84 23.27
CA ASP A 81 -3.93 6.86 21.85
C ASP A 81 -3.35 8.21 21.42
N TRP A 82 -2.43 8.19 20.45
CA TRP A 82 -1.85 9.39 19.87
C TRP A 82 -2.05 9.40 18.37
N GLU A 83 -2.95 10.27 17.92
CA GLU A 83 -3.25 10.47 16.51
C GLU A 83 -2.73 11.83 16.04
N MET A 84 -2.60 12.00 14.73
CA MET A 84 -2.13 13.27 14.19
C MET A 84 -2.71 13.61 12.83
N ILE A 85 -2.64 14.89 12.49
CA ILE A 85 -2.72 15.40 11.12
C ILE A 85 -1.58 16.40 10.87
N ALA A 86 -1.21 16.57 9.61
CA ALA A 86 -0.24 17.57 9.18
C ALA A 86 -0.79 18.42 8.03
N ILE A 87 -0.64 19.74 8.12
CA ILE A 87 -0.94 20.70 7.05
C ILE A 87 0.40 21.24 6.54
N TYR A 88 0.62 21.17 5.23
CA TYR A 88 1.84 21.60 4.57
C TYR A 88 1.56 22.90 3.82
N LEU A 89 2.30 23.94 4.20
CA LEU A 89 2.17 25.28 3.66
C LEU A 89 3.48 25.70 3.01
N TYR A 90 3.37 26.51 1.97
CA TYR A 90 4.50 27.24 1.41
C TYR A 90 4.32 28.73 1.68
N GLU A 91 5.43 29.47 1.63
CA GLU A 91 5.41 30.91 1.75
C GLU A 91 5.38 31.55 0.36
N ASP A 92 4.45 32.47 0.15
CA ASP A 92 4.37 33.30 -1.06
C ASP A 92 3.91 34.71 -0.68
N GLY A 93 4.68 35.72 -1.10
CA GLY A 93 4.41 37.12 -0.74
C GLY A 93 4.34 37.41 0.77
N GLY A 94 5.03 36.62 1.61
CA GLY A 94 4.97 36.72 3.08
C GLY A 94 3.72 36.10 3.71
N LEU A 95 2.87 35.43 2.93
CA LEU A 95 1.71 34.69 3.39
C LEU A 95 2.00 33.18 3.38
N LEU A 96 1.49 32.47 4.38
CA LEU A 96 1.51 31.01 4.39
C LEU A 96 0.27 30.48 3.66
N ILE A 97 0.49 29.79 2.55
CA ILE A 97 -0.56 29.21 1.71
C ILE A 97 -0.56 27.70 1.92
N PRO A 98 -1.68 27.09 2.37
CA PRO A 98 -1.78 25.66 2.50
C PRO A 98 -1.91 24.98 1.14
N GLU A 99 -1.12 23.94 0.91
CA GLU A 99 -1.07 23.20 -0.36
C GLU A 99 -1.46 21.74 -0.17
N TRP A 100 -1.04 21.11 0.92
CA TRP A 100 -1.34 19.70 1.20
C TRP A 100 -1.80 19.50 2.63
N VAL A 101 -2.57 18.43 2.86
CA VAL A 101 -2.91 17.93 4.18
C VAL A 101 -2.78 16.42 4.21
N ALA A 102 -2.23 15.87 5.28
CA ALA A 102 -2.07 14.43 5.48
C ALA A 102 -2.63 14.01 6.84
N TYR A 103 -3.42 12.94 6.85
CA TYR A 103 -4.02 12.39 8.07
C TYR A 103 -3.33 11.08 8.43
N ALA A 104 -2.99 10.89 9.71
CA ALA A 104 -2.48 9.59 10.14
C ALA A 104 -3.63 8.59 10.18
N SER A 105 -3.39 7.43 9.60
CA SER A 105 -4.28 6.28 9.72
C SER A 105 -3.36 5.08 9.91
N HIS A 106 -3.35 4.52 11.12
CA HIS A 106 -2.50 3.38 11.48
C HIS A 106 -1.02 3.59 11.07
N ASP A 107 -0.40 2.56 10.48
CA ASP A 107 1.00 2.56 10.03
C ASP A 107 1.18 3.00 8.56
N PHE A 108 0.15 3.61 7.94
CA PHE A 108 0.25 4.08 6.57
C PHE A 108 1.26 5.25 6.46
N LYS A 109 1.92 5.35 5.31
CA LYS A 109 2.91 6.38 4.98
C LYS A 109 3.01 6.59 3.47
N GLY A 110 3.56 7.74 3.09
CA GLY A 110 3.84 8.07 1.69
C GLY A 110 2.68 8.76 0.98
N ASP A 111 2.65 8.61 -0.34
CA ASP A 111 1.84 9.46 -1.22
C ASP A 111 0.33 9.39 -0.94
N ASP A 112 -0.18 8.20 -0.68
CA ASP A 112 -1.63 7.97 -0.53
C ASP A 112 -2.24 8.67 0.70
N LEU A 113 -1.41 9.10 1.67
CA LEU A 113 -1.88 9.79 2.88
C LEU A 113 -2.35 11.22 2.64
N ARG A 114 -1.83 11.91 1.62
CA ARG A 114 -2.07 13.34 1.45
C ARG A 114 -3.19 13.65 0.46
N ARG A 115 -3.89 14.74 0.70
CA ARG A 115 -4.83 15.38 -0.24
C ARG A 115 -4.36 16.80 -0.53
N ARG A 116 -4.51 17.23 -1.78
CA ARG A 116 -4.24 18.63 -2.14
C ARG A 116 -5.30 19.52 -1.52
N TRP A 117 -4.91 20.72 -1.11
CA TRP A 117 -5.76 21.62 -0.35
C TRP A 117 -7.03 22.03 -1.12
N ASP A 118 -6.97 22.08 -2.44
CA ASP A 118 -8.08 22.42 -3.35
C ASP A 118 -8.96 21.23 -3.75
N ASP A 119 -8.62 19.99 -3.37
CA ASP A 119 -9.39 18.79 -3.71
C ASP A 119 -10.65 18.67 -2.84
N ASN A 120 -11.63 19.53 -3.09
CA ASN A 120 -12.91 19.53 -2.35
C ASN A 120 -13.71 18.22 -2.50
N GLY A 121 -13.36 17.39 -3.50
CA GLY A 121 -13.93 16.06 -3.67
C GLY A 121 -13.37 15.02 -2.69
N GLN A 122 -12.19 15.26 -2.10
CA GLN A 122 -11.56 14.35 -1.13
C GLN A 122 -11.16 15.02 0.18
N LEU A 123 -11.28 16.34 0.31
CA LEU A 123 -10.96 17.11 1.50
C LEU A 123 -12.15 17.96 1.91
N GLU A 124 -12.75 17.63 3.05
CA GLU A 124 -13.76 18.48 3.67
C GLU A 124 -13.12 19.58 4.52
N LYS A 125 -13.63 20.80 4.36
CA LYS A 125 -13.25 21.96 5.16
C LYS A 125 -14.51 22.65 5.66
N ASN A 126 -14.45 23.22 6.86
CA ASN A 126 -15.54 24.05 7.37
C ASN A 126 -15.55 25.44 6.72
N GLU A 127 -16.54 26.27 7.09
CA GLU A 127 -16.72 27.64 6.56
C GLU A 127 -15.52 28.57 6.79
N LYS A 128 -14.66 28.24 7.76
CA LYS A 128 -13.44 29.00 8.08
C LYS A 128 -12.18 28.36 7.49
N TYR A 129 -12.32 27.45 6.53
CA TYR A 129 -11.24 26.75 5.84
C TYR A 129 -10.40 25.82 6.75
N HIS A 130 -10.93 25.39 7.90
CA HIS A 130 -10.27 24.36 8.70
C HIS A 130 -10.65 22.97 8.18
N PRO A 131 -9.68 22.07 8.00
CA PRO A 131 -9.95 20.72 7.53
C PRO A 131 -10.74 19.92 8.58
N VAL A 132 -11.69 19.11 8.13
CA VAL A 132 -12.57 18.29 8.99
C VAL A 132 -12.02 16.86 9.05
N ILE A 133 -11.81 16.38 10.27
CA ILE A 133 -11.30 15.03 10.54
C ILE A 133 -12.46 14.16 11.01
N TYR A 134 -12.60 12.98 10.41
CA TYR A 134 -13.51 11.94 10.87
C TYR A 134 -12.69 10.87 11.60
N PRO A 135 -12.60 10.91 12.94
CA PRO A 135 -11.90 9.88 13.68
C PRO A 135 -12.67 8.55 13.62
N GLY A 136 -11.94 7.45 13.42
CA GLY A 136 -12.46 6.09 13.51
C GLY A 136 -12.95 5.80 14.93
N ALA A 137 -14.14 5.19 15.05
CA ALA A 137 -14.71 4.90 16.35
C ALA A 137 -13.90 3.81 17.06
N GLY A 138 -13.35 4.17 18.21
CA GLY A 138 -12.46 3.32 19.02
C GLY A 138 -11.03 3.23 18.49
N SER A 139 -10.80 3.19 17.16
CA SER A 139 -9.46 3.14 16.56
C SER A 139 -8.73 4.48 16.55
N HIS A 140 -9.50 5.58 16.53
CA HIS A 140 -9.09 6.98 16.39
C HIS A 140 -8.38 7.38 15.09
N ALA A 141 -8.11 6.44 14.18
CA ALA A 141 -7.48 6.73 12.90
C ALA A 141 -8.22 7.88 12.17
N SER A 142 -7.47 8.78 11.56
CA SER A 142 -8.02 10.01 10.99
C SER A 142 -8.42 9.82 9.52
N TYR A 143 -9.70 10.04 9.21
CA TYR A 143 -10.23 9.91 7.85
C TYR A 143 -10.71 11.24 7.27
N PHE A 144 -10.63 11.36 5.95
CA PHE A 144 -11.04 12.55 5.19
C PHE A 144 -12.54 12.61 4.91
N ARG A 145 -13.24 11.46 4.95
CA ARG A 145 -14.67 11.35 4.66
C ARG A 145 -15.35 10.48 5.70
N PRO A 146 -16.65 10.69 5.93
CA PRO A 146 -17.39 9.82 6.80
C PRO A 146 -17.72 8.49 6.12
N GLY A 147 -17.70 7.40 6.87
CA GLY A 147 -18.15 6.09 6.40
C GLY A 147 -17.48 4.92 7.12
N GLU A 148 -17.63 3.73 6.54
CA GLU A 148 -17.02 2.49 7.01
C GLU A 148 -15.83 2.18 6.11
N TYR A 149 -14.66 1.95 6.68
CA TYR A 149 -13.43 1.71 5.93
C TYR A 149 -12.93 0.30 6.19
N GLN A 150 -12.60 -0.43 5.13
CA GLN A 150 -11.91 -1.70 5.27
C GLN A 150 -10.43 -1.44 5.58
N ALA A 151 -10.06 -1.53 6.86
CA ALA A 151 -8.69 -1.42 7.33
C ALA A 151 -7.99 -2.78 7.24
N GLU A 152 -6.83 -2.83 6.58
CA GLU A 152 -5.97 -4.01 6.55
C GLU A 152 -4.85 -3.87 7.58
N PHE A 153 -4.92 -4.64 8.67
CA PHE A 153 -3.83 -4.63 9.66
C PHE A 153 -2.76 -5.66 9.30
N ASN A 154 -1.49 -5.22 9.22
CA ASN A 154 -0.36 -6.14 9.11
C ASN A 154 0.01 -6.64 10.50
N LEU A 155 -0.25 -7.91 10.78
CA LEU A 155 0.24 -8.53 12.02
C LEU A 155 1.78 -8.51 12.01
N PRO A 156 2.46 -7.90 13.00
CA PRO A 156 3.90 -8.01 13.13
C PRO A 156 4.24 -9.46 13.50
N LEU A 157 4.54 -10.26 12.48
CA LEU A 157 4.95 -11.65 12.67
C LEU A 157 6.39 -11.70 13.21
N PRO A 158 6.73 -12.69 14.05
CA PRO A 158 8.11 -12.92 14.48
C PRO A 158 9.08 -12.96 13.29
N SER A 159 10.27 -12.38 13.47
CA SER A 159 11.26 -12.19 12.38
C SER A 159 11.63 -13.47 11.63
N TRP A 160 11.57 -14.65 12.28
CA TRP A 160 11.83 -15.95 11.66
C TRP A 160 10.76 -16.40 10.64
N PHE A 161 9.55 -15.83 10.66
CA PHE A 161 8.48 -16.10 9.69
C PHE A 161 8.59 -15.25 8.41
N SER A 162 9.28 -14.11 8.48
CA SER A 162 9.45 -13.17 7.34
C SER A 162 10.17 -13.79 6.14
N GLY A 163 10.99 -14.83 6.35
CA GLY A 163 11.68 -15.56 5.29
C GLY A 163 10.75 -16.43 4.43
N LEU A 164 9.74 -17.05 5.06
CA LEU A 164 8.75 -17.89 4.37
C LEU A 164 7.79 -17.04 3.53
N VAL A 165 7.35 -15.90 4.04
CA VAL A 165 6.48 -14.95 3.31
C VAL A 165 7.18 -14.39 2.08
N ARG A 166 8.48 -14.07 2.17
CA ARG A 166 9.27 -13.61 1.02
C ARG A 166 9.41 -14.69 -0.05
N THR A 167 9.64 -15.94 0.35
CA THR A 167 9.76 -17.07 -0.57
C THR A 167 8.43 -17.38 -1.26
N TRP A 168 7.33 -17.32 -0.51
CA TRP A 168 5.97 -17.47 -1.02
C TRP A 168 5.61 -16.36 -2.00
N ASN A 169 5.81 -15.08 -1.64
CA ASN A 169 5.52 -13.96 -2.52
C ASN A 169 6.35 -14.02 -3.80
N LYS A 170 7.64 -14.37 -3.71
CA LYS A 170 8.51 -14.54 -4.88
C LYS A 170 8.01 -15.63 -5.83
N PHE A 171 7.53 -16.76 -5.30
CA PHE A 171 6.89 -17.80 -6.10
C PHE A 171 5.61 -17.29 -6.80
N TRP A 172 4.75 -16.56 -6.10
CA TRP A 172 3.49 -16.05 -6.68
C TRP A 172 3.67 -14.90 -7.69
N THR A 173 4.57 -13.95 -7.44
CA THR A 173 4.83 -12.84 -8.37
C THR A 173 5.70 -13.25 -9.55
N GLU A 174 6.78 -14.00 -9.33
CA GLU A 174 7.74 -14.32 -10.41
C GLU A 174 7.34 -15.56 -11.20
N THR A 175 6.68 -16.55 -10.59
CA THR A 175 6.31 -17.81 -11.29
C THR A 175 4.88 -17.80 -11.83
N LEU A 176 3.96 -17.07 -11.20
CA LEU A 176 2.52 -17.08 -11.57
C LEU A 176 1.99 -15.72 -12.04
N GLY A 177 2.79 -14.65 -12.02
CA GLY A 177 2.40 -13.32 -12.49
C GLY A 177 1.23 -12.70 -11.72
N GLN A 178 0.93 -13.21 -10.52
CA GLN A 178 -0.15 -12.74 -9.66
C GLN A 178 0.39 -11.62 -8.75
N PRO A 179 -0.42 -10.59 -8.44
CA PRO A 179 -0.01 -9.55 -7.49
C PRO A 179 0.31 -10.16 -6.13
N ALA A 180 1.40 -9.72 -5.50
CA ALA A 180 1.80 -10.17 -4.18
C ALA A 180 0.69 -9.84 -3.15
N GLY A 181 0.00 -10.86 -2.66
CA GLY A 181 -0.92 -10.75 -1.54
C GLY A 181 -0.27 -11.27 -0.26
N ASN A 182 -0.34 -10.52 0.83
CA ASN A 182 0.05 -11.05 2.14
C ASN A 182 -1.12 -11.90 2.69
N PRO A 183 -1.00 -13.23 2.80
CA PRO A 183 -2.10 -14.11 3.21
C PRO A 183 -2.53 -13.93 4.67
N PHE A 184 -1.86 -13.05 5.42
CA PHE A 184 -2.11 -12.76 6.84
C PHE A 184 -2.75 -11.38 7.09
N ARG A 185 -3.33 -10.76 6.06
CA ARG A 185 -4.15 -9.55 6.24
C ARG A 185 -5.52 -9.95 6.75
N ILE A 186 -5.85 -9.50 7.95
CA ILE A 186 -7.18 -9.69 8.53
C ILE A 186 -7.91 -8.36 8.34
N PRO A 187 -9.01 -8.34 7.58
CA PRO A 187 -9.76 -7.12 7.35
C PRO A 187 -10.54 -6.77 8.62
N PHE A 188 -10.40 -5.52 9.06
CA PHE A 188 -11.26 -4.93 10.07
C PHE A 188 -12.03 -3.78 9.45
N VAL A 189 -13.17 -3.46 10.04
CA VAL A 189 -13.93 -2.28 9.66
C VAL A 189 -13.58 -1.19 10.64
N ASP A 190 -13.23 -0.03 10.11
CA ASP A 190 -13.06 1.19 10.88
C ASP A 190 -14.25 2.12 10.63
N PHE A 191 -14.85 2.62 11.71
CA PHE A 191 -16.12 3.32 11.68
C PHE A 191 -15.91 4.82 11.82
N ALA A 192 -15.59 5.50 10.73
CA ALA A 192 -15.44 6.95 10.68
C ALA A 192 -16.77 7.63 10.38
N ARG A 193 -17.87 7.29 11.07
CA ARG A 193 -19.24 7.65 10.64
C ARG A 193 -19.58 9.14 10.69
N GLY A 194 -18.86 9.92 11.50
CA GLY A 194 -19.14 11.35 11.69
C GLY A 194 -20.44 11.65 12.46
N ASP A 195 -21.01 10.66 13.15
CA ASP A 195 -22.23 10.77 13.96
C ASP A 195 -21.96 11.14 15.43
N GLY A 196 -20.71 11.44 15.77
CA GLY A 196 -20.26 11.83 17.11
C GLY A 196 -20.28 13.34 17.38
N LEU A 197 -19.65 13.72 18.50
CA LEU A 197 -19.50 15.13 18.90
C LEU A 197 -18.56 15.88 17.94
N ARG A 198 -19.00 17.06 17.48
CA ARG A 198 -18.17 17.97 16.69
C ARG A 198 -17.40 18.94 17.59
N ILE A 199 -16.07 18.97 17.45
CA ILE A 199 -15.16 19.85 18.19
C ILE A 199 -14.50 20.84 17.22
N GLY A 200 -14.42 22.11 17.62
CA GLY A 200 -13.72 23.16 16.89
C GLY A 200 -14.65 24.24 16.33
N PRO A 201 -14.13 25.15 15.49
CA PRO A 201 -14.88 26.29 15.01
C PRO A 201 -16.18 25.89 14.29
N GLY A 202 -17.32 26.41 14.76
CA GLY A 202 -18.65 26.10 14.25
C GLY A 202 -19.32 24.88 14.91
N GLY A 203 -18.65 24.23 15.87
CA GLY A 203 -19.24 23.19 16.72
C GLY A 203 -19.66 23.72 18.10
N PRO A 204 -20.36 22.90 18.90
CA PRO A 204 -20.75 23.25 20.27
C PRO A 204 -19.56 23.33 21.24
N GLN A 205 -18.41 22.75 20.88
CA GLN A 205 -17.22 22.68 21.73
C GLN A 205 -16.01 23.28 21.01
N ALA A 206 -15.15 23.97 21.76
CA ALA A 206 -13.95 24.60 21.23
C ALA A 206 -12.68 23.81 21.61
N TRP A 207 -11.66 23.91 20.77
CA TRP A 207 -10.34 23.37 21.06
C TRP A 207 -9.58 24.24 22.06
N SER A 208 -8.79 23.59 22.91
CA SER A 208 -7.80 24.17 23.82
C SER A 208 -6.40 23.85 23.29
N PRO A 209 -5.72 24.79 22.60
CA PRO A 209 -4.42 24.52 22.01
C PRO A 209 -3.31 24.41 23.05
N VAL A 210 -2.41 23.44 22.87
CA VAL A 210 -1.14 23.35 23.60
C VAL A 210 -0.01 23.31 22.59
N LEU A 211 0.96 24.21 22.68
CA LEU A 211 2.12 24.18 21.79
C LEU A 211 3.16 23.21 22.30
N VAL A 212 3.72 22.41 21.40
CA VAL A 212 4.77 21.43 21.68
C VAL A 212 5.90 21.53 20.67
N ASP A 213 7.10 21.27 21.15
CA ASP A 213 8.34 21.28 20.37
C ASP A 213 9.36 20.31 20.99
N GLU A 214 10.58 20.30 20.45
CA GLU A 214 11.68 19.48 20.94
C GLU A 214 12.14 19.86 22.35
N SER A 215 11.81 21.07 22.83
CA SER A 215 12.13 21.54 24.18
C SER A 215 11.13 21.05 25.23
N THR A 216 9.96 20.58 24.80
CA THR A 216 8.88 20.12 25.67
C THR A 216 9.26 18.80 26.36
N PRO A 217 9.54 18.78 27.68
CA PRO A 217 10.21 17.65 28.32
C PRO A 217 9.45 16.33 28.23
N TRP A 218 8.12 16.35 28.40
CA TRP A 218 7.31 15.13 28.33
C TRP A 218 7.25 14.54 26.92
N ALA A 219 7.42 15.37 25.87
CA ALA A 219 7.45 14.90 24.49
C ALA A 219 8.84 14.38 24.11
N SER A 220 9.90 15.09 24.50
CA SER A 220 11.25 14.81 24.03
C SER A 220 12.06 13.84 24.90
N GLN A 221 11.77 13.74 26.20
CA GLN A 221 12.53 12.92 27.14
C GLN A 221 11.87 11.57 27.42
N TYR A 222 10.55 11.45 27.22
CA TYR A 222 9.83 10.21 27.49
C TYR A 222 9.75 9.31 26.25
N ARG A 223 10.47 8.18 26.28
CA ARG A 223 10.53 7.17 25.21
C ARG A 223 9.67 5.93 25.48
N GLY A 224 8.98 5.90 26.62
CA GLY A 224 8.17 4.77 27.05
C GLY A 224 6.80 4.74 26.37
N LEU A 225 5.97 3.80 26.84
CA LEU A 225 4.58 3.67 26.43
C LEU A 225 3.68 4.53 27.32
N TRP A 226 2.72 5.21 26.71
CA TRP A 226 1.75 6.04 27.40
C TRP A 226 0.60 5.18 27.95
N GLY A 227 0.88 4.39 28.97
CA GLY A 227 -0.11 3.50 29.60
C GLY A 227 0.41 2.08 29.78
N LEU A 228 -0.51 1.13 29.89
CA LEU A 228 -0.21 -0.26 30.18
C LEU A 228 0.66 -0.94 29.11
N PHE A 229 1.76 -1.53 29.58
CA PHE A 229 2.53 -2.50 28.79
C PHE A 229 1.95 -3.91 28.99
N ALA A 230 1.00 -4.29 28.14
CA ALA A 230 0.31 -5.59 28.21
C ALA A 230 1.21 -6.80 27.92
N ARG A 231 2.44 -6.58 27.43
CA ARG A 231 3.40 -7.61 27.00
C ARG A 231 2.83 -8.52 25.91
N ASP A 232 1.96 -7.97 25.06
CA ASP A 232 1.39 -8.68 23.92
C ASP A 232 2.49 -8.91 22.86
N PRO A 233 2.80 -10.17 22.51
CA PRO A 233 3.85 -10.49 21.53
C PRO A 233 3.56 -9.95 20.11
N ILE A 234 2.31 -9.56 19.81
CA ILE A 234 1.91 -8.99 18.51
C ILE A 234 1.71 -7.46 18.63
N SER A 235 2.00 -6.88 19.81
CA SER A 235 1.90 -5.44 20.09
C SER A 235 0.54 -4.80 19.75
N GLY A 236 -0.55 -5.57 19.70
CA GLY A 236 -1.88 -5.01 19.50
C GLY A 236 -2.36 -4.28 20.75
N GLU A 237 -2.20 -4.89 21.91
CA GLU A 237 -2.75 -4.39 23.19
C GLU A 237 -1.78 -3.53 24.00
N ASN A 238 -0.56 -3.33 23.52
CA ASN A 238 0.39 -2.44 24.19
C ASN A 238 -0.04 -0.99 23.96
N ALA A 239 -0.02 -0.17 25.01
CA ALA A 239 -0.20 1.26 24.90
C ALA A 239 0.70 1.89 23.80
N PRO A 240 0.30 3.00 23.19
CA PRO A 240 1.09 3.68 22.17
C PRO A 240 2.34 4.30 22.81
N ALA A 241 3.33 4.63 21.97
CA ALA A 241 4.36 5.58 22.36
C ALA A 241 3.88 7.02 22.12
N GLY A 242 4.61 7.99 22.67
CA GLY A 242 4.29 9.41 22.49
C GLY A 242 4.49 9.92 21.06
N PRO A 243 4.27 11.22 20.83
CA PRO A 243 4.40 11.85 19.52
C PRO A 243 5.77 11.72 18.87
N MET A 244 6.85 11.78 19.67
CA MET A 244 8.23 11.84 19.14
C MET A 244 8.86 10.46 18.88
N TYR A 245 8.35 9.39 19.50
CA TYR A 245 9.00 8.08 19.50
C TYR A 245 8.03 6.96 19.11
N ASN A 246 8.57 5.85 18.62
CA ASN A 246 7.87 4.59 18.40
C ASN A 246 7.87 3.75 19.68
N ARG A 247 7.11 2.65 19.70
CA ARG A 247 7.00 1.73 20.86
C ARG A 247 8.34 1.09 21.27
N ASP A 248 9.30 1.00 20.35
CA ASP A 248 10.65 0.50 20.60
C ASP A 248 11.63 1.62 21.06
N GLY A 249 11.14 2.84 21.22
CA GLY A 249 11.93 4.01 21.61
C GLY A 249 12.72 4.65 20.46
N SER A 250 12.60 4.14 19.22
CA SER A 250 13.20 4.77 18.05
C SER A 250 12.50 6.10 17.73
N PRO A 251 13.17 7.06 17.08
CA PRO A 251 12.52 8.26 16.58
C PRO A 251 11.37 7.94 15.63
N ARG A 252 10.24 8.64 15.75
CA ARG A 252 9.09 8.49 14.86
C ARG A 252 9.28 9.31 13.58
N SER A 253 9.06 8.70 12.42
CA SER A 253 9.27 9.35 11.11
C SER A 253 8.41 10.60 10.92
N SER A 254 7.15 10.59 11.34
CA SER A 254 6.30 11.78 11.26
C SER A 254 6.83 12.95 12.10
N TRP A 255 7.66 12.70 13.12
CA TRP A 255 8.27 13.76 13.93
C TRP A 255 9.55 14.31 13.31
N TYR A 256 10.53 13.44 13.00
CA TYR A 256 11.85 13.87 12.53
C TYR A 256 11.93 14.12 11.02
N ASP A 257 11.05 13.50 10.23
CA ASP A 257 10.95 13.66 8.76
C ASP A 257 9.48 13.80 8.33
N PRO A 258 8.83 14.93 8.67
CA PRO A 258 7.43 15.15 8.36
C PRO A 258 7.12 15.17 6.86
N LEU A 259 8.11 15.50 6.01
CA LEU A 259 7.95 15.47 4.56
C LEU A 259 7.95 14.04 4.03
N GLY A 260 8.94 13.21 4.39
CA GLY A 260 9.00 11.82 3.98
C GLY A 260 7.81 11.00 4.48
N PHE A 261 7.29 11.30 5.67
CA PHE A 261 6.06 10.68 6.20
C PHE A 261 4.87 10.78 5.24
N ALA A 262 4.65 11.94 4.63
CA ALA A 262 3.57 12.16 3.67
C ALA A 262 4.02 12.06 2.19
N GLY A 263 5.26 11.62 1.92
CA GLY A 263 5.82 11.52 0.57
C GLY A 263 6.05 12.86 -0.15
N LEU A 264 6.17 13.97 0.60
CA LEU A 264 6.41 15.31 0.07
C LEU A 264 7.89 15.69 -0.04
N ASP A 265 8.80 14.83 0.42
CA ASP A 265 10.25 14.99 0.30
C ASP A 265 10.73 15.14 -1.16
N LYS A 266 9.97 14.58 -2.11
CA LYS A 266 10.19 14.67 -3.56
C LYS A 266 9.37 15.76 -4.27
N VAL A 267 8.54 16.51 -3.54
CA VAL A 267 7.65 17.53 -4.09
C VAL A 267 8.09 18.91 -3.59
N PRO A 268 8.68 19.76 -4.44
CA PRO A 268 9.08 21.09 -4.01
C PRO A 268 7.84 21.98 -3.77
N PRO A 269 7.95 22.99 -2.89
CA PRO A 269 6.94 24.04 -2.78
C PRO A 269 6.68 24.73 -4.14
N PRO A 270 5.45 25.17 -4.45
CA PRO A 270 5.12 25.75 -5.75
C PRO A 270 6.05 26.88 -6.22
N PRO A 271 6.48 27.85 -5.37
CA PRO A 271 7.43 28.88 -5.81
C PRO A 271 8.79 28.32 -6.23
N GLN A 272 9.25 27.23 -5.61
CA GLN A 272 10.53 26.59 -5.90
C GLN A 272 10.43 25.59 -7.06
N ALA A 273 9.24 25.03 -7.29
CA ALA A 273 9.00 24.04 -8.34
C ALA A 273 9.38 24.56 -9.73
N LEU A 274 9.00 25.81 -10.04
CA LEU A 274 9.32 26.47 -11.31
C LEU A 274 10.84 26.65 -11.50
N GLU A 275 11.55 27.11 -10.46
CA GLU A 275 12.99 27.32 -10.52
C GLU A 275 13.75 26.00 -10.72
N LEU A 276 13.36 24.96 -9.96
CA LEU A 276 13.95 23.64 -10.07
C LEU A 276 13.69 23.01 -11.44
N LEU A 277 12.49 23.19 -12.00
CA LEU A 277 12.15 22.67 -13.32
C LEU A 277 12.97 23.35 -14.42
N ARG A 278 13.13 24.68 -14.36
CA ARG A 278 14.02 25.43 -15.26
C ARG A 278 15.46 24.92 -15.16
N SER A 279 15.98 24.80 -13.94
CA SER A 279 17.32 24.26 -13.70
C SER A 279 17.48 22.84 -14.25
N ASN A 280 16.46 21.99 -14.15
CA ASN A 280 16.50 20.64 -14.70
C ASN A 280 16.48 20.63 -16.24
N CYS A 281 15.69 21.50 -16.88
CA CYS A 281 15.74 21.69 -18.33
C CYS A 281 17.16 22.10 -18.77
N ASP A 282 17.75 23.10 -18.12
CA ASP A 282 19.09 23.61 -18.45
C ASP A 282 20.17 22.53 -18.30
N LYS A 283 20.10 21.72 -17.23
CA LYS A 283 21.02 20.58 -17.03
C LYS A 283 20.92 19.55 -18.16
N VAL A 284 19.70 19.22 -18.61
CA VAL A 284 19.50 18.26 -19.69
C VAL A 284 19.98 18.85 -21.02
N VAL A 285 19.74 20.14 -21.29
CA VAL A 285 20.26 20.83 -22.48
C VAL A 285 21.78 20.81 -22.50
N HIS A 286 22.44 21.21 -21.42
CA HIS A 286 23.90 21.17 -21.32
C HIS A 286 24.45 19.74 -21.52
N ARG A 287 23.77 18.73 -20.96
CA ARG A 287 24.15 17.32 -21.16
C ARG A 287 24.01 16.89 -22.62
N GLN A 288 23.00 17.38 -23.34
CA GLN A 288 22.82 17.09 -24.75
C GLN A 288 23.95 17.68 -25.60
N GLU A 289 24.39 18.90 -25.31
CA GLU A 289 25.53 19.55 -25.98
C GLU A 289 26.82 18.76 -25.76
N GLU A 290 27.08 18.32 -24.52
CA GLU A 290 28.23 17.46 -24.20
C GLU A 290 28.17 16.12 -24.96
N LEU A 291 27.00 15.47 -24.98
CA LEU A 291 26.80 14.21 -25.69
C LEU A 291 27.02 14.37 -27.20
N GLU A 292 26.61 15.48 -27.80
CA GLU A 292 26.81 15.74 -29.22
C GLU A 292 28.30 15.84 -29.59
N GLN A 293 29.08 16.56 -28.79
CA GLN A 293 30.54 16.65 -28.96
C GLN A 293 31.18 15.27 -28.82
N ARG A 294 30.87 14.53 -27.75
CA ARG A 294 31.44 13.21 -27.48
C ARG A 294 31.06 12.17 -28.53
N ILE A 295 29.82 12.18 -29.02
CA ILE A 295 29.38 11.29 -30.09
C ILE A 295 30.14 11.59 -31.37
N SER A 296 30.34 12.86 -31.72
CA SER A 296 31.10 13.27 -32.90
C SER A 296 32.54 12.76 -32.85
N GLU A 297 33.23 13.02 -31.73
CA GLU A 297 34.62 12.58 -31.51
C GLU A 297 34.76 11.05 -31.57
N LYS A 298 33.94 10.33 -30.79
CA LYS A 298 34.02 8.87 -30.67
C LYS A 298 33.54 8.15 -31.92
N ALA A 299 32.56 8.69 -32.64
CA ALA A 299 32.16 8.15 -33.93
C ALA A 299 33.25 8.34 -35.00
N GLY A 300 33.97 9.47 -34.96
CA GLY A 300 35.15 9.70 -35.80
C GLY A 300 36.26 8.70 -35.53
N GLU A 301 36.60 8.48 -34.24
CA GLU A 301 37.57 7.47 -33.80
C GLU A 301 37.15 6.06 -34.26
N LEU A 302 35.87 5.71 -34.10
CA LEU A 302 35.32 4.42 -34.52
C LEU A 302 35.46 4.21 -36.04
N GLN A 303 35.19 5.23 -36.84
CA GLN A 303 35.36 5.17 -38.29
C GLN A 303 36.85 5.00 -38.67
N SER A 304 37.76 5.73 -38.01
CA SER A 304 39.20 5.61 -38.24
C SER A 304 39.71 4.21 -37.95
N LEU A 305 39.37 3.65 -36.77
CA LEU A 305 39.76 2.28 -36.40
C LEU A 305 39.13 1.24 -37.35
N GLY A 306 37.91 1.49 -37.83
CA GLY A 306 37.27 0.63 -38.84
C GLY A 306 38.03 0.60 -40.17
N ILE A 307 38.57 1.74 -40.60
CA ILE A 307 39.44 1.83 -41.79
C ILE A 307 40.76 1.08 -41.57
N GLU A 308 41.41 1.28 -40.41
CA GLU A 308 42.65 0.57 -40.06
C GLU A 308 42.45 -0.95 -40.05
N MET A 309 41.36 -1.41 -39.43
CA MET A 309 41.02 -2.84 -39.36
C MET A 309 40.82 -3.43 -40.75
N LYS A 310 40.10 -2.72 -41.63
CA LYS A 310 39.91 -3.14 -43.03
C LYS A 310 41.23 -3.21 -43.80
N GLY A 311 42.19 -2.34 -43.52
CA GLY A 311 43.53 -2.39 -44.09
C GLY A 311 44.35 -3.62 -43.66
N MET A 312 44.02 -4.23 -42.52
CA MET A 312 44.69 -5.44 -42.02
C MET A 312 44.06 -6.74 -42.55
N GLU A 313 42.88 -6.68 -43.17
CA GLU A 313 42.20 -7.86 -43.73
C GLU A 313 43.04 -8.51 -44.85
N GLY A 314 43.11 -9.85 -44.83
CA GLY A 314 43.86 -10.61 -45.84
C GLY A 314 45.38 -10.68 -45.62
N ASN A 315 45.92 -10.09 -44.55
CA ASN A 315 47.35 -10.12 -44.21
C ASN A 315 47.64 -11.07 -43.03
N PRO A 316 48.17 -12.29 -43.23
CA PRO A 316 48.34 -13.29 -42.16
C PRO A 316 49.26 -12.85 -41.03
N HIS A 317 50.27 -12.02 -41.32
CA HIS A 317 51.21 -11.50 -40.33
C HIS A 317 50.59 -10.45 -39.38
N LEU A 318 49.44 -9.86 -39.74
CA LEU A 318 48.72 -8.87 -38.94
C LEU A 318 47.52 -9.48 -38.17
N ALA A 319 47.27 -10.78 -38.29
CA ALA A 319 46.08 -11.42 -37.71
C ALA A 319 45.90 -11.18 -36.21
N LYS A 320 47.00 -11.17 -35.43
CA LYS A 320 46.96 -10.89 -33.99
C LYS A 320 46.59 -9.43 -33.70
N GLN A 321 47.10 -8.49 -34.50
CA GLN A 321 46.78 -7.06 -34.37
C GLN A 321 45.34 -6.78 -34.80
N HIS A 322 44.88 -7.39 -35.89
CA HIS A 322 43.48 -7.33 -36.33
C HIS A 322 42.52 -7.81 -35.24
N ALA A 323 42.80 -8.95 -34.60
CA ALA A 323 41.97 -9.48 -33.52
C ALA A 323 41.94 -8.57 -32.28
N ALA A 324 43.07 -7.94 -31.93
CA ALA A 324 43.12 -6.97 -30.82
C ALA A 324 42.33 -5.69 -31.16
N LEU A 325 42.52 -5.16 -32.37
CA LEU A 325 41.84 -3.97 -32.86
C LEU A 325 40.33 -4.18 -32.95
N GLY A 326 39.87 -5.37 -33.37
CA GLY A 326 38.45 -5.72 -33.42
C GLY A 326 37.77 -5.68 -32.04
N LYS A 327 38.48 -6.07 -30.96
CA LYS A 327 37.96 -5.93 -29.58
C LYS A 327 37.80 -4.46 -29.19
N THR A 328 38.81 -3.64 -29.47
CA THR A 328 38.77 -2.19 -29.22
C THR A 328 37.64 -1.53 -30.01
N LEU A 329 37.48 -1.90 -31.28
CA LEU A 329 36.42 -1.38 -32.15
C LEU A 329 35.03 -1.75 -31.62
N SER A 330 34.82 -2.99 -31.19
CA SER A 330 33.54 -3.42 -30.60
C SER A 330 33.22 -2.65 -29.32
N ALA A 331 34.20 -2.47 -28.42
CA ALA A 331 34.02 -1.72 -27.19
C ALA A 331 33.66 -0.25 -27.46
N LEU A 332 34.36 0.39 -28.41
CA LEU A 332 34.08 1.76 -28.83
C LEU A 332 32.70 1.89 -29.52
N ALA A 333 32.30 0.88 -30.31
CA ALA A 333 30.97 0.86 -30.93
C ALA A 333 29.85 0.78 -29.88
N ASP A 334 30.04 -0.04 -28.85
CA ASP A 334 29.10 -0.13 -27.72
C ASP A 334 29.05 1.18 -26.92
N GLU A 335 30.20 1.85 -26.71
CA GLU A 335 30.25 3.18 -26.08
C GLU A 335 29.47 4.22 -26.89
N VAL A 336 29.73 4.34 -28.20
CA VAL A 336 29.01 5.26 -29.10
C VAL A 336 27.51 4.96 -29.11
N LYS A 337 27.13 3.68 -29.11
CA LYS A 337 25.73 3.26 -29.02
C LYS A 337 25.09 3.69 -27.70
N GLY A 338 25.80 3.54 -26.58
CA GLY A 338 25.38 4.00 -25.26
C GLY A 338 25.15 5.52 -25.22
N LEU A 339 26.11 6.30 -25.74
CA LEU A 339 25.99 7.76 -25.82
C LEU A 339 24.80 8.21 -26.69
N ARG A 340 24.60 7.58 -27.85
CA ARG A 340 23.45 7.87 -28.73
C ARG A 340 22.11 7.52 -28.08
N ARG A 341 22.06 6.43 -27.32
CA ARG A 341 20.88 6.04 -26.54
C ARG A 341 20.56 7.07 -25.48
N GLU A 342 21.55 7.47 -24.68
CA GLU A 342 21.39 8.51 -23.66
C GLU A 342 20.89 9.83 -24.29
N ARG A 343 21.46 10.25 -25.42
CA ARG A 343 21.01 11.43 -26.16
C ARG A 343 19.53 11.35 -26.54
N SER A 344 19.08 10.20 -27.05
CA SER A 344 17.69 9.96 -27.42
C SER A 344 16.75 9.96 -26.21
N GLU A 345 17.17 9.37 -25.09
CA GLU A 345 16.41 9.38 -23.83
C GLU A 345 16.29 10.81 -23.27
N ASN A 346 17.38 11.59 -23.32
CA ASN A 346 17.41 12.99 -22.92
C ASN A 346 16.52 13.89 -23.78
N THR A 347 16.37 13.60 -25.08
CA THR A 347 15.43 14.34 -25.95
C THR A 347 13.99 14.16 -25.48
N ALA A 348 13.58 12.92 -25.19
CA ALA A 348 12.24 12.64 -24.69
C ALA A 348 12.00 13.24 -23.29
N LEU A 349 13.01 13.17 -22.41
CA LEU A 349 12.94 13.79 -21.09
C LEU A 349 12.80 15.31 -21.18
N LEU A 350 13.63 15.98 -21.98
CA LEU A 350 13.57 17.43 -22.16
C LEU A 350 12.20 17.87 -22.69
N GLN A 351 11.65 17.16 -23.67
CA GLN A 351 10.30 17.44 -24.16
C GLN A 351 9.24 17.40 -23.05
N GLY A 352 9.30 16.39 -22.18
CA GLY A 352 8.39 16.27 -21.03
C GLY A 352 8.56 17.41 -20.01
N LEU A 353 9.82 17.75 -19.68
CA LEU A 353 10.12 18.84 -18.74
C LEU A 353 9.70 20.20 -19.30
N THR A 354 9.94 20.47 -20.59
CA THR A 354 9.52 21.72 -21.25
C THR A 354 8.00 21.84 -21.30
N GLN A 355 7.28 20.77 -21.64
CA GLN A 355 5.81 20.78 -21.62
C GLN A 355 5.27 21.04 -20.21
N GLN A 356 5.85 20.42 -19.19
CA GLN A 356 5.48 20.68 -17.80
C GLN A 356 5.75 22.14 -17.40
N LEU A 357 6.87 22.71 -17.85
CA LEU A 357 7.25 24.09 -17.58
C LEU A 357 6.29 25.08 -18.24
N GLU A 358 5.88 24.82 -19.47
CA GLU A 358 4.87 25.63 -20.18
C GLU A 358 3.53 25.62 -19.44
N ARG A 359 3.05 24.44 -19.02
CA ARG A 359 1.81 24.29 -18.24
C ARG A 359 1.86 25.06 -16.92
N LEU A 360 2.94 24.92 -16.15
CA LEU A 360 3.10 25.65 -14.88
C LEU A 360 3.20 27.17 -15.09
N ASN A 361 3.90 27.64 -16.13
CA ASN A 361 3.94 29.07 -16.46
C ASN A 361 2.56 29.61 -16.90
N ALA A 362 1.72 28.76 -17.50
CA ALA A 362 0.34 29.09 -17.85
C ALA A 362 -0.62 29.05 -16.65
N GLY A 363 -0.14 28.65 -15.46
CA GLY A 363 -0.96 28.50 -14.25
C GLY A 363 -1.83 27.24 -14.25
N GLU A 364 -1.57 26.29 -15.15
CA GLU A 364 -2.27 25.00 -15.16
C GLU A 364 -1.72 24.10 -14.07
N GLN A 365 -2.56 23.75 -13.11
CA GLN A 365 -2.23 22.79 -12.08
C GLN A 365 -2.43 21.35 -12.58
N ASP A 366 -1.62 20.42 -12.08
CA ASP A 366 -1.83 18.99 -12.32
C ASP A 366 -3.10 18.48 -11.63
N ASP A 367 -3.51 17.26 -11.95
CA ASP A 367 -4.59 16.59 -11.23
C ASP A 367 -4.21 16.48 -9.73
N PRO A 368 -5.05 16.99 -8.79
CA PRO A 368 -4.77 16.92 -7.35
C PRO A 368 -4.57 15.51 -6.81
N ARG A 369 -4.96 14.47 -7.58
CA ARG A 369 -4.91 13.06 -7.19
C ARG A 369 -3.89 12.25 -7.99
N ALA A 370 -3.09 12.87 -8.86
CA ALA A 370 -2.14 12.17 -9.72
C ALA A 370 -1.11 11.31 -8.95
N HIS A 371 -0.82 11.67 -7.70
CA HIS A 371 0.10 10.92 -6.83
C HIS A 371 -0.55 9.72 -6.14
N ILE A 372 -1.88 9.64 -6.09
CA ILE A 372 -2.61 8.62 -5.35
C ILE A 372 -2.66 7.33 -6.16
N ARG A 373 -2.10 6.26 -5.60
CA ARG A 373 -2.19 4.89 -6.14
C ARG A 373 -3.33 4.12 -5.52
N HIS A 374 -3.52 4.29 -4.21
CA HIS A 374 -4.57 3.64 -3.45
C HIS A 374 -5.36 4.70 -2.66
N LEU A 375 -6.50 5.11 -3.23
CA LEU A 375 -7.39 6.03 -2.56
C LEU A 375 -8.20 5.26 -1.50
N ALA A 376 -8.02 5.63 -0.24
CA ALA A 376 -8.90 5.16 0.84
C ALA A 376 -10.28 5.80 0.66
N GLU A 377 -11.25 5.01 0.20
CA GLU A 377 -12.65 5.39 0.11
C GLU A 377 -13.46 4.58 1.12
N PRO A 378 -14.52 5.17 1.71
CA PRO A 378 -15.44 4.39 2.51
C PRO A 378 -16.10 3.34 1.62
N ASP A 379 -16.34 2.17 2.18
CA ASP A 379 -17.09 1.10 1.54
C ASP A 379 -18.44 1.65 1.11
N LYS A 380 -18.74 1.48 -0.19
CA LYS A 380 -20.06 1.87 -0.70
C LYS A 380 -21.07 1.02 0.05
N PRO A 381 -22.12 1.62 0.65
CA PRO A 381 -23.20 0.84 1.24
C PRO A 381 -23.68 -0.11 0.15
N THR A 382 -23.46 -1.41 0.37
CA THR A 382 -23.73 -2.43 -0.63
C THR A 382 -25.15 -2.24 -1.11
N GLN A 383 -25.33 -2.13 -2.44
CA GLN A 383 -26.65 -2.09 -3.06
C GLN A 383 -27.52 -3.14 -2.37
N ALA A 384 -28.59 -2.69 -1.70
CA ALA A 384 -29.45 -3.49 -0.83
C ALA A 384 -29.55 -4.93 -1.34
N PHE A 385 -28.82 -5.85 -0.70
CA PHE A 385 -28.84 -7.23 -1.13
C PHE A 385 -30.26 -7.73 -0.98
N ARG A 386 -30.75 -8.53 -1.95
CA ARG A 386 -32.11 -9.09 -1.92
C ARG A 386 -32.44 -9.83 -0.61
N PHE A 387 -31.43 -10.25 0.15
CA PHE A 387 -31.55 -11.00 1.41
C PHE A 387 -30.63 -10.49 2.53
N ASP A 388 -30.50 -9.17 2.71
CA ASP A 388 -29.56 -8.53 3.66
C ASP A 388 -29.59 -9.15 5.07
N ARG A 389 -30.78 -9.21 5.69
CA ARG A 389 -30.96 -9.82 7.03
C ARG A 389 -30.60 -11.31 7.09
N ALA A 390 -30.86 -12.06 6.02
CA ALA A 390 -30.54 -13.48 5.98
C ALA A 390 -29.03 -13.70 5.78
N ALA A 391 -28.37 -12.81 5.03
CA ALA A 391 -26.92 -12.82 4.87
C ALA A 391 -26.20 -12.50 6.18
N GLU A 392 -26.68 -11.51 6.94
CA GLU A 392 -26.19 -11.17 8.29
C GLU A 392 -26.39 -12.34 9.27
N THR A 393 -27.61 -12.88 9.34
CA THR A 393 -27.94 -14.02 10.22
C THR A 393 -27.09 -15.24 9.89
N TRP A 394 -26.90 -15.52 8.59
CA TRP A 394 -26.02 -16.58 8.12
C TRP A 394 -24.56 -16.32 8.48
N ALA A 395 -24.07 -15.09 8.33
CA ALA A 395 -22.71 -14.71 8.71
C ALA A 395 -22.46 -15.01 10.20
N ALA A 396 -23.40 -14.65 11.07
CA ALA A 396 -23.30 -14.88 12.51
C ALA A 396 -23.32 -16.37 12.91
N ILE A 397 -24.14 -17.21 12.26
CA ILE A 397 -24.39 -18.60 12.70
C ILE A 397 -23.51 -19.61 11.95
N SER A 398 -23.07 -19.29 10.74
CA SER A 398 -22.39 -20.24 9.84
C SER A 398 -21.16 -20.92 10.46
N LEU A 399 -20.34 -20.19 11.22
CA LEU A 399 -19.14 -20.76 11.83
C LEU A 399 -19.50 -21.82 12.88
N SER A 400 -20.45 -21.51 13.77
CA SER A 400 -20.94 -22.45 14.79
C SER A 400 -21.60 -23.67 14.16
N LEU A 401 -22.41 -23.46 13.10
CA LEU A 401 -23.05 -24.54 12.36
C LEU A 401 -22.02 -25.45 11.68
N LEU A 402 -20.97 -24.87 11.10
CA LEU A 402 -19.87 -25.60 10.47
C LEU A 402 -19.13 -26.48 11.48
N LEU A 403 -18.76 -25.91 12.64
CA LEU A 403 -18.07 -26.65 13.70
C LEU A 403 -18.93 -27.82 14.21
N PHE A 404 -20.23 -27.60 14.40
CA PHE A 404 -21.16 -28.65 14.78
C PHE A 404 -21.26 -29.73 13.70
N ALA A 405 -21.38 -29.35 12.42
CA ALA A 405 -21.44 -30.29 11.31
C ALA A 405 -20.17 -31.14 11.19
N ILE A 406 -18.99 -30.56 11.43
CA ILE A 406 -17.71 -31.28 11.46
C ILE A 406 -17.66 -32.26 12.63
N ALA A 407 -18.05 -31.83 13.84
CA ALA A 407 -18.06 -32.68 15.02
C ALA A 407 -19.02 -33.89 14.84
N VAL A 408 -20.22 -33.64 14.31
CA VAL A 408 -21.20 -34.68 13.98
C VAL A 408 -20.67 -35.63 12.93
N LEU A 409 -20.00 -35.13 11.88
CA LEU A 409 -19.40 -35.96 10.83
C LEU A 409 -18.30 -36.88 11.39
N ILE A 410 -17.43 -36.36 12.25
CA ILE A 410 -16.36 -37.14 12.88
C ILE A 410 -16.96 -38.23 13.79
N PHE A 411 -18.02 -37.93 14.53
CA PHE A 411 -18.63 -38.86 15.47
C PHE A 411 -19.48 -39.95 14.79
N LEU A 412 -20.32 -39.57 13.83
CA LEU A 412 -21.29 -40.48 13.20
C LEU A 412 -20.74 -41.21 11.97
N ALA A 413 -19.80 -40.62 11.24
CA ALA A 413 -19.31 -41.14 9.97
C ALA A 413 -17.78 -40.96 9.80
N PRO A 414 -16.96 -41.50 10.73
CA PRO A 414 -15.50 -41.32 10.72
C PRO A 414 -14.84 -41.82 9.41
N HIS A 415 -15.40 -42.85 8.78
CA HIS A 415 -14.90 -43.40 7.52
C HIS A 415 -15.11 -42.47 6.31
N TYR A 416 -16.03 -41.51 6.39
CA TYR A 416 -16.38 -40.59 5.30
C TYR A 416 -15.93 -39.15 5.56
N VAL A 417 -15.10 -38.90 6.59
CA VAL A 417 -14.73 -37.55 7.03
C VAL A 417 -14.22 -36.68 5.89
N TRP A 418 -13.33 -37.18 5.04
CA TRP A 418 -12.80 -36.38 3.93
C TRP A 418 -13.84 -36.00 2.89
N ALA A 419 -14.68 -36.96 2.46
CA ALA A 419 -15.76 -36.69 1.50
C ALA A 419 -16.83 -35.77 2.10
N GLY A 420 -17.21 -35.99 3.36
CA GLY A 420 -18.16 -35.15 4.09
C GLY A 420 -17.67 -33.72 4.28
N LEU A 421 -16.40 -33.53 4.60
CA LEU A 421 -15.79 -32.20 4.71
C LEU A 421 -15.85 -31.44 3.38
N THR A 422 -15.56 -32.11 2.25
CA THR A 422 -15.68 -31.50 0.92
C THR A 422 -17.11 -31.08 0.60
N ILE A 423 -18.09 -31.92 0.91
CA ILE A 423 -19.52 -31.63 0.66
C ILE A 423 -19.99 -30.46 1.53
N ILE A 424 -19.66 -30.47 2.83
CA ILE A 424 -20.00 -29.39 3.75
C ILE A 424 -19.38 -28.08 3.27
N PHE A 425 -18.11 -28.08 2.89
CA PHE A 425 -17.42 -26.90 2.35
C PHE A 425 -18.13 -26.34 1.11
N LEU A 426 -18.48 -27.20 0.15
CA LEU A 426 -19.19 -26.79 -1.07
C LEU A 426 -20.59 -26.22 -0.76
N LEU A 427 -21.34 -26.86 0.12
CA LEU A 427 -22.67 -26.39 0.54
C LEU A 427 -22.60 -25.00 1.18
N PHE A 428 -21.62 -24.78 2.07
CA PHE A 428 -21.42 -23.48 2.69
C PHE A 428 -21.02 -22.40 1.69
N LEU A 429 -20.15 -22.74 0.73
CA LEU A 429 -19.73 -21.81 -0.33
C LEU A 429 -20.91 -21.39 -1.22
N VAL A 430 -21.77 -22.34 -1.59
CA VAL A 430 -22.97 -22.09 -2.40
C VAL A 430 -24.00 -21.29 -1.62
N ALA A 431 -24.30 -21.67 -0.37
CA ALA A 431 -25.24 -20.94 0.49
C ALA A 431 -24.79 -19.49 0.72
N GLU A 432 -23.50 -19.28 1.04
CA GLU A 432 -22.91 -17.94 1.19
C GLU A 432 -23.04 -17.10 -0.09
N SER A 433 -22.83 -17.72 -1.25
CA SER A 433 -22.89 -17.03 -2.54
C SER A 433 -24.30 -16.62 -2.95
N ILE A 434 -25.31 -17.47 -2.68
CA ILE A 434 -26.72 -17.15 -2.91
C ILE A 434 -27.13 -15.94 -2.07
N LEU A 435 -26.75 -15.94 -0.79
CA LEU A 435 -27.09 -14.88 0.15
C LEU A 435 -26.41 -13.54 -0.20
N ARG A 436 -25.18 -13.59 -0.74
CA ARG A 436 -24.43 -12.42 -1.21
C ARG A 436 -24.77 -11.99 -2.65
N GLY A 437 -25.73 -12.65 -3.32
CA GLY A 437 -26.08 -12.35 -4.70
C GLY A 437 -24.99 -12.66 -5.74
N ALA A 438 -23.95 -13.40 -5.36
CA ALA A 438 -22.79 -13.72 -6.18
C ALA A 438 -22.87 -15.12 -6.83
N PHE A 439 -24.04 -15.78 -6.77
CA PHE A 439 -24.24 -17.18 -7.18
C PHE A 439 -23.64 -17.51 -8.53
N VAL A 440 -23.91 -16.67 -9.55
CA VAL A 440 -23.42 -16.87 -10.91
C VAL A 440 -21.89 -16.86 -10.97
N GLN A 441 -21.25 -15.91 -10.28
CA GLN A 441 -19.79 -15.80 -10.24
C GLN A 441 -19.14 -16.95 -9.47
N THR A 442 -19.74 -17.38 -8.36
CA THR A 442 -19.22 -18.51 -7.58
C THR A 442 -19.37 -19.83 -8.31
N ILE A 443 -20.51 -20.10 -8.95
CA ILE A 443 -20.70 -21.27 -9.82
C ILE A 443 -19.66 -21.25 -10.95
N ALA A 444 -19.45 -20.11 -11.61
CA ALA A 444 -18.44 -20.00 -12.67
C ALA A 444 -17.02 -20.33 -12.17
N ARG A 445 -16.63 -19.84 -10.98
CA ARG A 445 -15.33 -20.16 -10.36
C ARG A 445 -15.20 -21.63 -9.99
N ILE A 446 -16.23 -22.23 -9.38
CA ILE A 446 -16.23 -23.66 -9.04
C ILE A 446 -16.09 -24.51 -10.31
N THR A 447 -16.87 -24.19 -11.35
CA THR A 447 -16.81 -24.89 -12.64
C THR A 447 -15.42 -24.77 -13.27
N LEU A 448 -14.80 -23.60 -13.23
CA LEU A 448 -13.44 -23.40 -13.73
C LEU A 448 -12.41 -24.24 -12.95
N ILE A 449 -12.50 -24.25 -11.61
CA ILE A 449 -11.61 -25.06 -10.76
C ILE A 449 -11.80 -26.54 -11.06
N LEU A 450 -13.04 -27.02 -11.15
CA LEU A 450 -13.35 -28.41 -11.48
C LEU A 450 -12.86 -28.78 -12.87
N ALA A 451 -13.01 -27.89 -13.86
CA ALA A 451 -12.50 -28.09 -15.21
C ALA A 451 -10.97 -28.19 -15.22
N MET A 452 -10.28 -27.35 -14.44
CA MET A 452 -8.82 -27.40 -14.31
C MET A 452 -8.35 -28.68 -13.62
N VAL A 453 -9.02 -29.10 -12.54
CA VAL A 453 -8.73 -30.36 -11.85
C VAL A 453 -8.98 -31.55 -12.78
N ALA A 454 -10.10 -31.55 -13.51
CA ALA A 454 -10.40 -32.59 -14.49
C ALA A 454 -9.34 -32.63 -15.61
N ALA A 455 -8.93 -31.46 -16.14
CA ALA A 455 -7.86 -31.37 -17.12
C ALA A 455 -6.53 -31.91 -16.60
N LEU A 456 -6.17 -31.62 -15.34
CA LEU A 456 -4.98 -32.16 -14.69
C LEU A 456 -5.07 -33.67 -14.50
N ILE A 457 -6.21 -34.19 -14.03
CA ILE A 457 -6.42 -35.64 -13.89
C ILE A 457 -6.30 -36.33 -15.25
N LEU A 458 -6.94 -35.78 -16.28
CA LEU A 458 -6.84 -36.29 -17.65
C LEU A 458 -5.39 -36.24 -18.16
N PHE A 459 -4.67 -35.15 -17.91
CA PHE A 459 -3.27 -35.02 -18.29
C PHE A 459 -2.42 -36.09 -17.60
N PHE A 460 -2.49 -36.23 -16.27
CA PHE A 460 -1.69 -37.21 -15.53
C PHE A 460 -2.09 -38.67 -15.82
N HIS A 461 -3.35 -38.93 -16.16
CA HIS A 461 -3.80 -40.28 -16.51
C HIS A 461 -3.43 -40.65 -17.96
N PHE A 462 -3.53 -39.70 -18.90
CA PHE A 462 -3.36 -39.94 -20.33
C PHE A 462 -2.09 -39.33 -20.93
N TRP A 463 -1.12 -38.86 -20.13
CA TRP A 463 0.08 -38.17 -20.62
C TRP A 463 0.83 -38.92 -21.73
N LYS A 464 0.90 -40.25 -21.64
CA LYS A 464 1.54 -41.09 -22.67
C LYS A 464 0.82 -40.99 -24.02
N TRP A 465 -0.51 -41.03 -24.00
CA TRP A 465 -1.33 -40.90 -25.21
C TRP A 465 -1.28 -39.49 -25.79
N ILE A 466 -1.18 -38.47 -24.95
CA ILE A 466 -0.99 -37.08 -25.38
C ILE A 466 0.36 -36.93 -26.11
N ILE A 467 1.44 -37.51 -25.59
CA ILE A 467 2.75 -37.52 -26.25
C ILE A 467 2.71 -38.30 -27.57
N VAL A 468 2.08 -39.47 -27.59
CA VAL A 468 1.93 -40.27 -28.81
C VAL A 468 1.15 -39.48 -29.87
N ALA A 469 0.04 -38.84 -29.50
CA ALA A 469 -0.74 -38.00 -30.41
C ALA A 469 0.06 -36.81 -30.95
N ALA A 470 0.84 -36.15 -30.09
CA ALA A 470 1.73 -35.05 -30.48
C ALA A 470 2.82 -35.52 -31.46
N LEU A 471 3.48 -36.65 -31.19
CA LEU A 471 4.49 -37.21 -32.07
C LEU A 471 3.90 -37.62 -33.43
N LEU A 472 2.71 -38.24 -33.44
CA LEU A 472 2.01 -38.59 -34.68
C LEU A 472 1.60 -37.36 -35.49
N THR A 473 1.10 -36.30 -34.83
CA THR A 473 0.73 -35.05 -35.52
C THR A 473 1.95 -34.32 -36.05
N THR A 474 3.05 -34.23 -35.29
CA THR A 474 4.32 -33.68 -35.77
C THR A 474 4.88 -34.52 -36.93
N GLY A 475 4.84 -35.84 -36.83
CA GLY A 475 5.27 -36.74 -37.90
C GLY A 475 4.44 -36.57 -39.18
N ALA A 476 3.12 -36.51 -39.07
CA ALA A 476 2.22 -36.24 -40.18
C ALA A 476 2.44 -34.85 -40.79
N PHE A 477 2.65 -33.83 -39.96
CA PHE A 477 2.95 -32.46 -40.41
C PHE A 477 4.27 -32.38 -41.17
N LEU A 478 5.33 -33.01 -40.66
CA LEU A 478 6.63 -33.07 -41.34
C LEU A 478 6.54 -33.85 -42.66
N MET A 479 5.79 -34.96 -42.67
CA MET A 479 5.56 -35.72 -43.89
C MET A 479 4.78 -34.91 -44.93
N PHE A 480 3.77 -34.15 -44.49
CA PHE A 480 3.01 -33.24 -45.34
C PHE A 480 3.88 -32.10 -45.89
N GLN A 481 4.75 -31.49 -45.08
CA GLN A 481 5.72 -30.49 -45.54
C GLN A 481 6.65 -31.08 -46.61
N ARG A 482 7.22 -32.27 -46.39
CA ARG A 482 8.10 -32.91 -47.37
C ARG A 482 7.39 -33.34 -48.65
N LEU A 483 6.16 -33.83 -48.56
CA LEU A 483 5.34 -34.13 -49.74
C LEU A 483 5.05 -32.87 -50.56
N ARG A 484 4.75 -31.75 -49.88
CA ARG A 484 4.54 -30.45 -50.53
C ARG A 484 5.80 -29.95 -51.25
N GLU A 485 6.98 -30.13 -50.65
CA GLU A 485 8.28 -29.81 -51.27
C GLU A 485 8.66 -30.72 -52.45
N LEU A 486 8.06 -31.91 -52.57
CA LEU A 486 8.30 -32.83 -53.70
C LEU A 486 7.32 -32.60 -54.87
N THR A 487 6.17 -31.96 -54.61
CA THR A 487 5.13 -31.71 -55.62
C THR A 487 5.07 -30.27 -56.13
N GLY A 488 5.87 -29.37 -55.57
CA GLY A 488 6.11 -28.01 -56.08
C GLY A 488 7.58 -27.87 -56.45
#